data_AF-X1HV33-F1
#
_entry.id   AF-X1HV33-F1
#
_cell.length_a   1.000
_cell.length_b   1.000
_cell.length_c   1.000
_cell.angle_alpha   90.00
_cell.angle_beta   90.00
_cell.angle_gamma   90.00
#
_symmetry.space_group_name_H-M   'P 1'
#
loop_
_entity.id
_entity.type
_entity.pdbx_description
1 polymer ?
#
loop_
_entity_poly.entity_id
_entity_poly.type
_entity_poly.pdbx_seq_one_letter_code
_entity_poly.pdbx_strand_id
1 'polypeptide(L)'
;MLLTLGIKKREKERLLAQASREEKIYRDLAQAFGKKGIQALLIEMALPEIEIEADRLLGRMTDNRMHVKIETQRQTKRGDLLETLDINISDELGTRNYEMFSGGEAFRINFAIRIALSKLLAKRAGAPLPTLVIDEG
;
A
#
# COMPACT_ATOMS: atom_id res chain seq x y z
N MET A 1 -44.79 41.93 1.99
CA MET A 1 -44.30 41.14 0.84
C MET A 1 -42.78 41.25 0.65
N LEU A 2 -42.19 42.46 0.65
CA LEU A 2 -40.73 42.65 0.52
C LEU A 2 -39.92 42.14 1.74
N LEU A 3 -40.41 42.37 2.96
CA LEU A 3 -39.78 41.91 4.21
C LEU A 3 -39.67 40.38 4.30
N THR A 4 -40.74 39.66 3.93
CA THR A 4 -40.75 38.20 3.89
C THR A 4 -39.82 37.62 2.82
N LEU A 5 -39.66 38.32 1.69
CA LEU A 5 -38.71 37.94 0.64
C LEU A 5 -37.24 38.08 1.11
N GLY A 6 -36.92 39.16 1.82
CA GLY A 6 -35.59 39.40 2.38
C GLY A 6 -35.18 38.37 3.44
N ILE A 7 -36.12 37.94 4.28
CA ILE A 7 -35.89 36.86 5.27
C ILE A 7 -35.60 35.54 4.57
N LYS A 8 -36.43 35.14 3.60
CA LYS A 8 -36.22 33.92 2.81
C LYS A 8 -34.89 33.92 2.05
N LYS A 9 -34.45 35.09 1.54
CA LYS A 9 -33.16 35.22 0.86
C LYS A 9 -31.99 34.93 1.82
N ARG A 10 -31.98 35.58 2.99
CA ARG A 10 -30.93 35.37 4.01
C ARG A 10 -30.87 33.93 4.52
N GLU A 11 -32.03 33.30 4.69
CA GLU A 11 -32.11 31.89 5.09
C GLU A 11 -31.47 30.98 4.03
N LYS A 12 -31.79 31.18 2.74
CA LYS A 12 -31.15 30.44 1.65
C LYS A 12 -29.66 30.70 1.55
N GLU A 13 -29.20 31.94 1.74
CA GLU A 13 -27.77 32.28 1.75
C GLU A 13 -27.04 31.53 2.89
N ARG A 14 -27.65 31.45 4.07
CA ARG A 14 -27.10 30.69 5.21
C ARG A 14 -27.03 29.19 4.91
N LEU A 15 -28.10 28.61 4.36
CA LEU A 15 -28.13 27.19 3.99
C LEU A 15 -27.09 26.87 2.90
N LEU A 16 -26.93 27.75 1.92
CA LEU A 16 -25.91 27.60 0.87
C LEU A 16 -24.50 27.64 1.46
N ALA A 17 -24.23 28.59 2.37
CA ALA A 17 -22.94 28.71 3.05
C ALA A 17 -22.63 27.47 3.90
N GLN A 18 -23.64 26.91 4.58
CA GLN A 18 -23.49 25.68 5.34
C GLN A 18 -23.22 24.48 4.41
N ALA A 19 -24.03 24.29 3.38
CA ALA A 19 -23.86 23.21 2.43
C ALA A 19 -22.48 23.25 1.73
N SER A 20 -22.01 24.44 1.36
CA SER A 20 -20.68 24.63 0.76
C SER A 20 -19.54 24.28 1.73
N ARG A 21 -19.71 24.59 3.03
CA ARG A 21 -18.74 24.20 4.06
C ARG A 21 -18.69 22.68 4.22
N GLU A 22 -19.85 22.02 4.29
CA GLU A 22 -19.94 20.57 4.41
C GLU A 22 -19.36 19.87 3.17
N GLU A 23 -19.68 20.35 1.97
CA GLU A 23 -19.13 19.84 0.71
C GLU A 23 -17.59 19.88 0.69
N LYS A 24 -17.00 21.00 1.15
CA LYS A 24 -15.55 21.11 1.27
C LYS A 24 -14.96 20.07 2.22
N ILE A 25 -15.56 19.91 3.41
CA ILE A 25 -15.12 18.90 4.38
C ILE A 25 -15.19 17.49 3.79
N TYR A 26 -16.30 17.14 3.13
CA TYR A 26 -16.44 15.84 2.50
C TYR A 26 -15.45 15.61 1.37
N ARG A 27 -15.11 16.65 0.60
CA ARG A 27 -14.09 16.57 -0.44
C ARG A 27 -12.71 16.32 0.15
N ASP A 28 -12.35 17.02 1.23
CA ASP A 28 -11.09 16.83 1.93
C ASP A 28 -10.99 15.40 2.53
N LEU A 29 -12.08 14.92 3.13
CA LEU A 29 -12.17 13.54 3.63
C LEU A 29 -12.06 12.52 2.50
N ALA A 30 -12.77 12.72 1.39
CA ALA A 30 -12.71 11.80 0.25
C ALA A 30 -11.29 11.68 -0.32
N GLN A 31 -10.54 12.79 -0.35
CA GLN A 31 -9.13 12.77 -0.73
C GLN A 31 -8.27 12.04 0.31
N ALA A 32 -8.45 12.35 1.60
CA ALA A 32 -7.68 11.75 2.70
C ALA A 32 -7.93 10.24 2.85
N PHE A 33 -9.14 9.75 2.58
CA PHE A 33 -9.47 8.32 2.59
C PHE A 33 -9.26 7.62 1.24
N GLY A 34 -8.89 8.38 0.20
CA GLY A 34 -8.61 7.86 -1.14
C GLY A 34 -7.27 7.13 -1.26
N LYS A 35 -6.97 6.68 -2.47
CA LYS A 35 -5.77 5.87 -2.79
C LYS A 35 -4.44 6.54 -2.42
N LYS A 36 -4.36 7.87 -2.57
CA LYS A 36 -3.16 8.67 -2.26
C LYS A 36 -3.12 9.20 -0.82
N GLY A 37 -4.14 8.89 -0.02
CA GLY A 37 -4.24 9.33 1.36
C GLY A 37 -3.83 8.22 2.32
N ILE A 38 -4.70 7.91 3.28
CA ILE A 38 -4.45 6.92 4.33
C ILE A 38 -4.12 5.54 3.79
N GLN A 39 -4.63 5.15 2.61
CA GLN A 39 -4.33 3.86 2.01
C GLN A 39 -2.85 3.73 1.65
N ALA A 40 -2.27 4.75 0.99
CA ALA A 40 -0.85 4.78 0.67
C ALA A 40 0.00 4.78 1.95
N LEU A 41 -0.38 5.60 2.94
CA LEU A 41 0.31 5.64 4.23
C LEU A 41 0.30 4.28 4.94
N LEU A 42 -0.84 3.59 4.96
CA LEU A 42 -0.95 2.26 5.57
C LEU A 42 -0.09 1.20 4.85
N ILE A 43 0.04 1.31 3.54
CA ILE A 43 0.92 0.45 2.74
C ILE A 43 2.38 0.75 3.10
N GLU A 44 2.81 2.01 3.02
CA GLU A 44 4.17 2.44 3.36
C GLU A 44 4.59 1.99 4.77
N MET A 45 3.69 2.12 5.75
CA MET A 45 3.95 1.66 7.11
C MET A 45 4.05 0.13 7.25
N ALA A 46 3.40 -0.63 6.36
CA ALA A 46 3.40 -2.10 6.40
C ALA A 46 4.61 -2.72 5.69
N LEU A 47 5.13 -2.07 4.65
CA LEU A 47 6.18 -2.62 3.80
C LEU A 47 7.45 -3.04 4.55
N PRO A 48 8.01 -2.25 5.49
CA PRO A 48 9.23 -2.66 6.19
C PRO A 48 9.08 -3.98 6.94
N GLU A 49 7.92 -4.23 7.56
CA GLU A 49 7.65 -5.49 8.26
C GLU A 49 7.54 -6.67 7.29
N ILE A 50 6.95 -6.45 6.11
CA ILE A 50 6.86 -7.46 5.05
C ILE A 50 8.26 -7.77 4.50
N GLU A 51 9.07 -6.75 4.19
CA GLU A 51 10.45 -6.91 3.71
C GLU A 51 11.29 -7.72 4.70
N ILE A 52 11.32 -7.33 5.98
CA ILE A 52 12.10 -8.01 7.03
C ILE A 52 11.75 -9.49 7.09
N GLU A 53 10.45 -9.81 7.08
CA GLU A 53 10.01 -11.17 7.32
C GLU A 53 10.10 -12.04 6.05
N ALA A 54 9.96 -11.43 4.87
CA ALA A 54 10.26 -12.08 3.60
C ALA A 54 11.76 -12.38 3.50
N ASP A 55 12.64 -11.41 3.77
CA ASP A 55 14.10 -11.57 3.74
C ASP A 55 14.58 -12.65 4.70
N ARG A 56 14.01 -12.69 5.90
CA ARG A 56 14.31 -13.73 6.86
C ARG A 56 14.03 -15.13 6.30
N LEU A 57 12.93 -15.32 5.58
CA LEU A 57 12.59 -16.63 5.02
C LEU A 57 13.38 -16.92 3.74
N LEU A 58 13.49 -15.94 2.84
CA LEU A 58 14.20 -16.06 1.58
C LEU A 58 15.69 -16.33 1.81
N GLY A 59 16.32 -15.59 2.72
CA GLY A 59 17.71 -15.81 3.11
C GLY A 59 17.95 -17.24 3.61
N ARG A 60 17.03 -17.80 4.41
CA ARG A 60 17.13 -19.20 4.86
C ARG A 60 17.00 -20.22 3.72
N MET A 61 16.23 -19.94 2.68
CA MET A 61 16.05 -20.85 1.54
C MET A 61 17.14 -20.73 0.48
N THR A 62 17.95 -19.67 0.56
CA THR A 62 18.93 -19.30 -0.49
C THR A 62 20.34 -19.17 0.04
N ASP A 63 20.57 -19.51 1.31
CA ASP A 63 21.84 -19.31 2.02
C ASP A 63 22.28 -17.83 2.03
N ASN A 64 21.34 -16.93 2.29
CA ASN A 64 21.49 -15.46 2.28
C ASN A 64 21.99 -14.88 0.94
N ARG A 65 21.74 -15.57 -0.17
CA ARG A 65 22.11 -15.08 -1.51
C ARG A 65 21.06 -14.20 -2.16
N MET A 66 19.85 -14.12 -1.61
CA MET A 66 18.76 -13.33 -2.18
C MET A 66 18.05 -12.50 -1.11
N HIS A 67 17.78 -11.23 -1.44
CA HIS A 67 17.09 -10.25 -0.60
C HIS A 67 15.99 -9.52 -1.38
N VAL A 68 14.83 -9.33 -0.78
CA VAL A 68 13.66 -8.63 -1.29
C VAL A 68 13.72 -7.15 -0.91
N LYS A 69 13.47 -6.29 -1.88
CA LYS A 69 13.19 -4.87 -1.68
C LYS A 69 11.88 -4.51 -2.36
N ILE A 70 11.02 -3.78 -1.66
CA ILE A 70 9.77 -3.25 -2.17
C ILE A 70 9.89 -1.74 -2.28
N GLU A 71 9.76 -1.22 -3.49
CA GLU A 71 9.86 0.21 -3.78
C GLU A 71 8.48 0.80 -4.06
N THR A 72 8.11 1.84 -3.33
CA THR A 72 6.84 2.56 -3.52
C THR A 72 6.90 3.63 -4.60
N GLN A 73 8.10 3.95 -5.07
CA GLN A 73 8.34 4.99 -6.04
C GLN A 73 9.43 4.56 -7.01
N ARG A 74 9.23 4.85 -8.29
CA ARG A 74 10.21 4.62 -9.33
C ARG A 74 10.40 5.86 -10.17
N GLN A 75 11.65 6.13 -10.55
CA GLN A 75 11.96 7.21 -11.47
C GLN A 75 11.71 6.79 -12.93
N THR A 76 10.99 7.61 -13.68
CA THR A 76 10.79 7.44 -15.11
C THR A 76 12.04 7.84 -15.89
N LYS A 77 12.13 7.45 -17.17
CA LYS A 77 13.22 7.89 -18.07
C LYS A 77 13.33 9.41 -18.23
N ARG A 78 12.27 10.15 -17.89
CA ARG A 78 12.21 11.62 -17.96
C ARG A 78 12.61 12.29 -16.64
N GLY A 79 12.84 11.51 -15.58
CA GLY A 79 13.20 12.01 -14.26
C GLY A 79 12.02 12.15 -13.29
N ASP A 80 10.78 12.02 -13.77
CA ASP A 80 9.57 12.10 -12.92
C ASP A 80 9.48 10.89 -11.97
N LEU A 81 9.02 11.11 -10.75
CA LEU A 81 8.70 10.03 -9.80
C LEU A 81 7.28 9.51 -10.05
N LEU A 82 7.17 8.20 -10.20
CA LEU A 82 5.91 7.49 -10.36
C LEU A 82 5.66 6.61 -9.14
N GLU A 83 4.49 6.79 -8.52
CA GLU A 83 3.99 5.91 -7.45
C GLU A 83 3.77 4.50 -8.00
N THR A 84 4.41 3.51 -7.37
CA THR A 84 4.36 2.10 -7.76
C THR A 84 4.44 1.19 -6.53
N LEU A 85 4.48 -0.11 -6.74
CA LEU A 85 4.83 -1.10 -5.74
C LEU A 85 5.68 -2.16 -6.45
N ASP A 86 6.92 -1.80 -6.75
CA ASP A 86 7.85 -2.63 -7.50
C ASP A 86 8.59 -3.56 -6.52
N ILE A 87 8.76 -4.82 -6.90
CA ILE A 87 9.52 -5.80 -6.13
C ILE A 87 10.85 -6.05 -6.84
N ASN A 88 11.93 -5.69 -6.18
CA ASN A 88 13.29 -5.92 -6.63
C ASN A 88 13.95 -6.97 -5.76
N ILE A 89 14.82 -7.76 -6.36
CA ILE A 89 15.58 -8.78 -5.66
C ILE A 89 17.06 -8.51 -5.87
N SER A 90 17.80 -8.41 -4.78
CA SER A 90 19.26 -8.35 -4.78
C SER A 90 19.82 -9.74 -4.62
N ASP A 91 20.70 -10.15 -5.53
CA ASP A 91 21.47 -11.38 -5.47
C ASP A 91 22.97 -11.14 -5.73
N GLU A 92 23.76 -12.21 -5.85
CA GLU A 92 25.21 -12.14 -6.10
C GLU A 92 25.58 -11.42 -7.42
N LEU A 93 24.65 -11.33 -8.38
CA LEU A 93 24.84 -10.68 -9.67
C LEU A 93 24.35 -9.23 -9.69
N GLY A 94 23.68 -8.77 -8.62
CA GLY A 94 23.19 -7.41 -8.44
C GLY A 94 21.70 -7.36 -8.14
N THR A 95 21.09 -6.19 -8.33
CA THR A 95 19.66 -5.98 -8.11
C THR A 95 18.91 -5.98 -9.44
N ARG A 96 17.87 -6.80 -9.54
CA ARG A 96 16.99 -6.86 -10.72
C ARG A 96 15.53 -7.07 -10.31
N ASN A 97 14.63 -6.70 -11.22
CA ASN A 97 13.20 -6.84 -10.98
C ASN A 97 12.81 -8.31 -10.79
N TYR A 98 11.79 -8.54 -9.97
CA TYR A 98 11.21 -9.87 -9.71
C TYR A 98 10.90 -10.66 -11.01
N GLU A 99 10.43 -10.01 -12.08
CA GLU A 99 10.05 -10.67 -13.32
C GLU A 99 11.24 -11.31 -14.07
N MET A 100 12.48 -11.01 -13.68
CA MET A 100 13.69 -11.53 -14.32
C MET A 100 14.15 -12.89 -13.75
N PHE A 101 13.48 -13.42 -12.74
CA PHE A 101 13.88 -14.65 -12.05
C PHE A 101 13.23 -15.90 -12.67
N SER A 102 13.94 -17.03 -12.63
CA SER A 102 13.43 -18.32 -13.12
C SER A 102 12.25 -18.83 -12.28
N GLY A 103 11.49 -19.81 -12.79
CA GLY A 103 10.33 -20.36 -12.07
C GLY A 103 10.64 -20.86 -10.66
N GLY A 104 11.77 -21.55 -10.46
CA GLY A 104 12.17 -22.05 -9.13
C GLY A 104 12.64 -20.94 -8.17
N GLU A 105 13.25 -19.88 -8.70
CA GLU A 105 13.61 -18.69 -7.90
C GLU A 105 12.38 -17.88 -7.53
N ALA A 106 11.50 -17.63 -8.50
CA ALA A 106 10.22 -16.95 -8.31
C ALA A 106 9.36 -17.68 -7.28
N PHE A 107 9.34 -19.02 -7.28
CA PHE A 107 8.65 -19.80 -6.25
C PHE A 107 9.15 -19.46 -4.83
N ARG A 108 10.47 -19.43 -4.60
CA ARG A 108 11.04 -19.07 -3.29
C ARG A 108 10.71 -17.64 -2.88
N ILE A 109 10.81 -16.69 -3.82
CA ILE A 109 10.47 -15.28 -3.59
C ILE A 109 8.99 -15.16 -3.21
N ASN A 110 8.10 -15.75 -4.01
CA ASN A 110 6.66 -15.75 -3.78
C ASN A 110 6.30 -16.38 -2.44
N PHE A 111 6.95 -17.49 -2.11
CA PHE A 111 6.76 -18.17 -0.85
C PHE A 111 7.14 -17.27 0.34
N ALA A 112 8.31 -16.64 0.29
CA ALA A 112 8.75 -15.69 1.31
C ALA A 112 7.77 -14.52 1.51
N ILE A 113 7.35 -13.88 0.42
CA ILE A 113 6.44 -12.73 0.46
C ILE A 113 5.06 -13.14 0.98
N ARG A 114 4.50 -14.27 0.52
CA ARG A 114 3.20 -14.77 0.99
C ARG A 114 3.22 -15.04 2.48
N ILE A 115 4.28 -15.66 3.00
CA ILE A 115 4.42 -15.93 4.44
C ILE A 115 4.56 -14.64 5.25
N ALA A 116 5.32 -13.67 4.76
CA ALA A 116 5.44 -12.36 5.40
C ALA A 116 4.07 -11.66 5.49
N LEU A 117 3.29 -11.67 4.41
CA LEU A 117 1.93 -11.15 4.37
C LEU A 117 0.99 -11.89 5.34
N SER A 118 1.02 -13.22 5.35
CA SER A 118 0.19 -14.02 6.27
C SER A 118 0.52 -13.72 7.73
N LYS A 119 1.80 -13.56 8.08
CA LYS A 119 2.24 -13.18 9.43
C LYS A 119 1.77 -11.78 9.82
N LEU A 120 1.89 -10.81 8.90
CA LEU A 120 1.40 -9.45 9.13
C LEU A 120 -0.11 -9.45 9.42
N LEU A 121 -0.89 -10.18 8.60
CA LEU A 121 -2.34 -10.29 8.76
C LEU A 121 -2.73 -10.97 10.07
N ALA A 122 -2.06 -12.08 10.43
CA ALA A 122 -2.28 -12.79 11.68
C ALA A 122 -2.01 -11.89 12.90
N LYS A 123 -0.87 -11.19 12.89
CA LYS A 123 -0.49 -10.24 13.95
C LYS A 123 -1.52 -9.12 14.11
N ARG A 124 -2.00 -8.54 13.00
CA ARG A 124 -3.04 -7.49 13.02
C ARG A 124 -4.40 -8.01 13.50
N ALA A 125 -4.74 -9.26 13.19
CA ALA A 125 -5.97 -9.90 13.65
C ALA A 125 -5.90 -10.34 15.13
N GLY A 126 -4.73 -10.25 15.78
CA GLY A 126 -4.52 -10.77 17.13
C GLY A 126 -4.64 -12.29 17.22
N ALA A 127 -4.52 -12.99 16.10
CA ALA A 127 -4.66 -14.44 16.01
C ALA A 127 -3.34 -15.08 15.60
N PRO A 128 -2.99 -16.26 16.13
CA PRO A 128 -1.84 -17.01 15.64
C PRO A 128 -2.08 -17.48 14.20
N LEU A 129 -1.00 -17.79 13.47
CA LEU A 129 -1.04 -18.50 12.20
C LEU A 129 -0.62 -19.97 12.41
N PRO A 130 -1.51 -20.86 12.89
CA PRO A 130 -1.13 -22.21 13.31
C PRO A 130 -0.88 -23.18 12.16
N THR A 131 -1.48 -22.93 10.99
CA THR A 131 -1.45 -23.86 9.85
C THR A 131 -1.24 -23.09 8.56
N LEU A 132 -0.36 -23.62 7.71
CA LEU A 132 -0.15 -23.19 6.34
C LEU A 132 -0.54 -24.34 5.41
N VAL A 133 -1.41 -24.05 4.44
CA VAL A 133 -1.74 -24.97 3.34
C VAL A 133 -1.17 -24.38 2.06
N ILE A 134 -0.37 -25.17 1.34
CA ILE A 134 0.24 -24.80 0.06
C ILE A 134 -0.28 -25.80 -0.95
N ASP A 135 -0.86 -25.30 -2.04
CA ASP A 135 -1.24 -26.12 -3.19
C ASP A 135 -0.43 -25.65 -4.40
N GLU A 136 0.47 -26.54 -4.85
CA GLU A 136 1.48 -26.34 -5.89
C GLU A 136 2.29 -25.01 -5.82
N GLY A 137 3.34 -24.91 -6.66
CA GLY A 137 4.32 -23.84 -6.66
C GLY A 137 4.50 -23.17 -8.00
#